data_AF-A0A947FED8-F1
#
_entry.id   AF-A0A947FED8-F1
#
_cell.length_a   1.000
_cell.length_b   1.000
_cell.length_c   1.000
_cell.angle_alpha   90.00
_cell.angle_beta   90.00
_cell.angle_gamma   90.00
#
_symmetry.space_group_name_H-M   'P 1'
#
loop_
_entity.id
_entity.type
_entity.pdbx_description
1 polymer ?
#
loop_
_entity_poly.entity_id
_entity_poly.type
_entity_poly.pdbx_seq_one_letter_code
_entity_poly.pdbx_strand_id
1 'polypeptide(L)'
;NLSGGVREFSGDNSYETMVKELSGAFDSADFTETIRALDKSFAEFTFNLKSLSSEAQREILDLLLQTTLEEVEADYRQLYEHHAPLLRFLKDAGIPPPRALYTAAEFVLNEDLHRAIQYDDLEVNRIESLLDEAQLEGIALEATSLEYSFRKALERLARRLADEPDVFLVLEKLEQATALVRRLPFEVDLWKVENICYEMLQKFYREYQARAEEGDEEASKWMHHFENIAANLTVRV
;
A
#
# COMPACT_ATOMS: atom_id res chain seq x y z
N ASN A 1 10.16 27.07 10.33
CA ASN A 1 11.15 27.55 9.34
C ASN A 1 12.20 26.48 9.19
N LEU A 2 12.29 25.85 8.01
CA LEU A 2 13.31 24.84 7.74
C LEU A 2 14.56 25.51 7.16
N SER A 3 15.72 25.21 7.75
CA SER A 3 17.03 25.75 7.38
C SER A 3 17.98 24.60 7.10
N GLY A 4 18.73 24.65 6.01
CA GLY A 4 19.70 23.63 5.64
C GLY A 4 20.93 24.22 4.96
N GLY A 5 22.02 23.46 4.91
CA GLY A 5 23.26 23.85 4.25
C GLY A 5 23.96 22.70 3.56
N VAL A 6 24.86 23.03 2.63
CA VAL A 6 25.61 22.06 1.82
C VAL A 6 27.11 22.34 1.95
N ARG A 7 27.91 21.30 2.09
CA ARG A 7 29.38 21.36 2.05
C ARG A 7 29.97 20.13 1.37
N GLU A 8 31.18 20.23 0.85
CA GLU A 8 31.89 19.06 0.33
C GLU A 8 32.21 18.04 1.43
N PHE A 9 32.04 16.76 1.09
CA PHE A 9 32.33 15.67 2.01
C PHE A 9 33.82 15.59 2.32
N SER A 10 34.18 15.74 3.60
CA SER A 10 35.57 15.84 4.07
C SER A 10 36.04 14.60 4.86
N GLY A 11 35.35 13.46 4.70
CA GLY A 11 35.67 12.18 5.35
C GLY A 11 34.82 11.85 6.59
N ASP A 12 34.72 10.55 6.91
CA ASP A 12 33.79 9.99 7.91
C ASP A 12 33.94 10.64 9.30
N ASN A 13 35.16 10.85 9.77
CA ASN A 13 35.41 11.43 11.09
C ASN A 13 34.89 12.88 11.19
N SER A 14 34.94 13.65 10.10
CA SER A 14 34.38 15.01 10.04
C SER A 14 32.86 15.01 9.97
N TYR A 15 32.28 14.00 9.32
CA TYR A 15 30.84 13.79 9.25
C TYR A 15 30.26 13.39 10.61
N GLU A 16 30.83 12.37 11.26
CA GLU A 16 30.39 11.91 12.58
C GLU A 16 30.48 13.01 13.64
N THR A 17 31.57 13.80 13.62
CA THR A 17 31.73 14.95 14.53
C THR A 17 30.61 15.97 14.31
N MET A 18 30.29 16.29 13.06
CA MET A 18 29.21 17.23 12.73
C MET A 18 27.83 16.69 13.18
N VAL A 19 27.52 15.44 12.87
CA VAL A 19 26.24 14.82 13.26
C VAL A 19 26.08 14.86 14.77
N LYS A 20 27.14 14.57 15.52
CA LYS A 20 27.12 14.59 16.99
C LYS A 20 26.94 15.99 17.57
N GLU A 21 27.61 16.99 17.01
CA GLU A 21 27.44 18.41 17.42
C GLU A 21 26.02 18.91 17.13
N LEU A 22 25.49 18.62 15.93
CA LEU A 22 24.15 19.05 15.52
C LEU A 22 23.03 18.35 16.30
N SER A 23 23.14 17.02 16.50
CA SER A 23 22.14 16.26 17.24
C SER A 23 22.13 16.66 18.72
N GLY A 24 23.31 16.87 19.32
CA GLY A 24 23.41 17.33 20.71
C GLY A 24 22.80 18.71 20.95
N ALA A 25 22.98 19.65 20.02
CA ALA A 25 22.36 20.98 20.08
C ALA A 25 20.85 20.94 19.81
N PHE A 26 20.37 19.98 19.01
CA PHE A 26 18.93 19.79 18.76
C PHE A 26 18.23 19.15 19.96
N ASP A 27 18.83 18.13 20.56
CA ASP A 27 18.29 17.39 21.71
C ASP A 27 18.15 18.26 22.97
N SER A 28 18.90 19.37 23.06
CA SER A 28 18.78 20.35 24.15
C SER A 28 17.58 21.29 24.01
N ALA A 29 16.80 21.17 22.93
CA ALA A 29 15.69 22.06 22.55
C ALA A 29 16.08 23.55 22.40
N ASP A 30 17.37 23.87 22.31
CA ASP A 30 17.84 25.22 21.99
C ASP A 30 17.95 25.39 20.45
N PHE A 31 16.86 25.86 19.86
CA PHE A 31 16.79 26.16 18.43
C PHE A 31 17.81 27.22 17.99
N THR A 32 18.23 28.12 18.88
CA THR A 32 19.23 29.15 18.56
C THR A 32 20.62 28.54 18.46
N GLU A 33 20.93 27.63 19.39
CA GLU A 33 22.19 26.87 19.38
C GLU A 33 22.25 25.92 18.17
N THR A 34 21.14 25.27 17.84
CA THR A 34 21.02 24.42 16.64
C THR A 34 21.29 25.21 15.35
N ILE A 35 20.69 26.40 15.19
CA ILE A 35 20.92 27.25 14.01
C ILE A 35 22.38 27.71 13.94
N ARG A 36 22.99 28.08 15.07
CA ARG A 36 24.42 28.45 15.10
C ARG A 36 25.34 27.29 14.75
N ALA A 37 25.02 26.07 15.22
CA ALA A 37 25.75 24.88 14.87
C ALA A 37 25.64 24.59 13.37
N LEU A 38 24.44 24.72 12.79
CA LEU A 38 24.22 24.62 11.34
C LEU A 38 25.03 25.67 10.56
N ASP A 39 24.97 26.94 10.96
CA ASP A 39 25.72 28.03 10.31
C ASP A 39 27.23 27.80 10.37
N LYS A 40 27.73 27.28 11.49
CA LYS A 40 29.15 26.95 11.69
C LYS A 40 29.58 25.76 10.82
N SER A 41 28.73 24.73 10.69
CA SER A 41 29.04 23.52 9.94
C SER A 41 28.98 23.71 8.41
N PHE A 42 28.14 24.62 7.92
CA PHE A 42 27.82 24.79 6.49
C PHE A 42 28.09 26.21 5.95
N ALA A 43 29.05 26.92 6.53
CA ALA A 43 29.40 28.31 6.23
C ALA A 43 29.16 28.72 4.75
N GLU A 44 28.43 29.84 4.58
CA GLU A 44 28.07 30.55 3.33
C GLU A 44 26.92 30.00 2.47
N PHE A 45 26.32 28.84 2.77
CA PHE A 45 25.23 28.29 1.95
C PHE A 45 24.01 27.87 2.77
N THR A 46 23.37 28.82 3.47
CA THR A 46 22.08 28.57 4.14
C THR A 46 20.93 28.75 3.15
N PHE A 47 20.39 27.63 2.68
CA PHE A 47 19.20 27.60 1.84
C PHE A 47 17.95 27.43 2.71
N ASN A 48 16.91 28.19 2.40
CA ASN A 48 15.59 27.92 2.94
C ASN A 48 14.86 26.91 2.03
N LEU A 49 13.79 26.29 2.52
CA LEU A 49 13.00 25.32 1.75
C LEU A 49 12.62 25.86 0.35
N LYS A 50 12.28 27.15 0.23
CA LYS A 50 11.89 27.76 -1.06
C LYS A 50 13.03 27.84 -2.08
N SER A 51 14.27 27.71 -1.63
CA SER A 51 15.47 27.70 -2.48
C SER A 51 15.82 26.32 -3.02
N LEU A 52 15.19 25.25 -2.52
CA LEU A 52 15.34 23.90 -3.05
C LEU A 52 14.55 23.74 -4.35
N SER A 53 14.93 22.77 -5.19
CA SER A 53 14.10 22.39 -6.35
C SER A 53 12.72 21.92 -5.86
N SER A 54 11.69 22.06 -6.70
CA SER A 54 10.33 21.63 -6.34
C SER A 54 10.25 20.15 -5.95
N GLU A 55 11.15 19.31 -6.48
CA GLU A 55 11.27 17.89 -6.15
C GLU A 55 11.86 17.67 -4.75
N ALA A 56 12.98 18.33 -4.42
CA ALA A 56 13.57 18.26 -3.08
C ALA A 56 12.68 18.92 -2.01
N GLN A 57 11.93 19.97 -2.38
CA GLN A 57 10.89 20.53 -1.50
C GLN A 57 9.81 19.49 -1.18
N ARG A 58 9.38 18.74 -2.20
CA ARG A 58 8.36 17.71 -2.06
C ARG A 58 8.85 16.56 -1.18
N GLU A 59 10.05 16.03 -1.44
CA GLU A 59 10.65 14.97 -0.61
C GLU A 59 10.74 15.35 0.86
N ILE A 60 11.20 16.57 1.16
CA ILE A 60 11.31 17.06 2.54
C ILE A 60 9.93 17.30 3.17
N LEU A 61 8.99 17.87 2.42
CA LEU A 61 7.63 18.08 2.92
C LEU A 61 6.93 16.74 3.19
N ASP A 62 7.10 15.75 2.31
CA ASP A 62 6.53 14.41 2.48
C ASP A 62 7.10 13.76 3.76
N LEU A 63 8.41 13.88 4.01
CA LEU A 63 9.05 13.39 5.24
C LEU A 63 8.51 14.08 6.51
N LEU A 64 8.35 15.41 6.47
CA LEU A 64 7.86 16.18 7.62
C LEU A 64 6.38 15.94 7.90
N LEU A 65 5.58 15.78 6.84
CA LEU A 65 4.15 15.53 6.96
C LEU A 65 3.85 14.10 7.36
N GLN A 66 4.77 13.15 7.13
CA GLN A 66 4.56 11.74 7.45
C GLN A 66 4.12 11.55 8.91
N THR A 67 4.88 12.08 9.88
CA THR A 67 4.53 11.95 11.30
C THR A 67 3.20 12.63 11.64
N THR A 68 2.92 13.79 11.03
CA THR A 68 1.64 14.48 11.25
C THR A 68 0.46 13.67 10.68
N LEU A 69 0.64 13.05 9.52
CA LEU A 69 -0.39 12.22 8.89
C LEU A 69 -0.61 10.93 9.68
N GLU A 70 0.45 10.31 10.21
CA GLU A 70 0.36 9.15 11.09
C GLU A 70 -0.41 9.47 12.38
N GLU A 71 -0.15 10.63 13.00
CA GLU A 71 -0.90 11.11 14.17
C GLU A 71 -2.39 11.35 13.84
N VAL A 72 -2.68 12.03 12.73
CA VAL A 72 -4.05 12.27 12.28
C VAL A 72 -4.77 10.96 11.95
N GLU A 73 -4.11 10.01 11.30
CA GLU A 73 -4.69 8.69 11.03
C GLU A 73 -5.03 7.97 12.34
N ALA A 74 -4.15 8.01 13.35
CA ALA A 74 -4.41 7.40 14.65
C ALA A 74 -5.63 8.02 15.35
N ASP A 75 -5.78 9.34 15.31
CA ASP A 75 -6.93 10.04 15.89
C ASP A 75 -8.24 9.63 15.18
N TYR A 76 -8.23 9.58 13.84
CA TYR A 76 -9.37 9.14 13.04
C TYR A 76 -9.74 7.68 13.33
N ARG A 77 -8.73 6.81 13.44
CA ARG A 77 -8.91 5.39 13.78
C ARG A 77 -9.51 5.21 15.15
N GLN A 78 -9.01 5.91 16.16
CA GLN A 78 -9.57 5.85 17.51
C GLN A 78 -11.04 6.30 17.52
N LEU A 79 -11.37 7.37 16.79
CA LEU A 79 -12.73 7.87 16.69
C LEU A 79 -13.66 6.85 16.00
N TYR A 80 -13.19 6.24 14.91
CA TYR A 80 -13.90 5.18 14.19
C TYR A 80 -14.15 3.95 15.06
N GLU A 81 -13.09 3.35 15.61
CA GLU A 81 -13.16 2.09 16.36
C GLU A 81 -14.08 2.20 17.58
N HIS A 82 -14.05 3.35 18.26
CA HIS A 82 -14.91 3.60 19.41
C HIS A 82 -16.40 3.70 19.05
N HIS A 83 -16.73 4.10 17.82
CA HIS A 83 -18.09 4.40 17.38
C HIS A 83 -18.62 3.52 16.25
N ALA A 84 -17.87 2.53 15.76
CA ALA A 84 -18.32 1.58 14.74
C ALA A 84 -19.64 0.87 15.12
N PRO A 85 -19.88 0.41 16.37
CA PRO A 85 -21.18 -0.16 16.75
C PRO A 85 -22.36 0.81 16.62
N LEU A 86 -22.12 2.12 16.86
CA LEU A 86 -23.14 3.14 16.68
C LEU A 86 -23.43 3.38 15.19
N LEU A 87 -22.40 3.43 14.34
CA LEU A 87 -22.58 3.54 12.89
C LEU A 87 -23.43 2.39 12.34
N ARG A 88 -23.14 1.16 12.77
CA ARG A 88 -23.94 -0.02 12.43
C ARG A 88 -25.40 0.11 12.87
N PHE A 89 -25.64 0.51 14.12
CA PHE A 89 -26.99 0.75 14.62
C PHE A 89 -27.74 1.81 13.80
N LEU A 90 -27.08 2.93 13.48
CA LEU A 90 -27.68 4.01 12.69
C LEU A 90 -28.04 3.53 11.29
N LYS A 91 -27.17 2.74 10.66
CA LYS A 91 -27.45 2.12 9.36
C LYS A 91 -28.67 1.20 9.43
N ASP A 92 -28.72 0.28 10.39
CA ASP A 92 -29.83 -0.67 10.55
C ASP A 92 -31.17 0.05 10.81
N ALA A 93 -31.13 1.18 11.52
CA ALA A 93 -32.27 2.04 11.77
C ALA A 93 -32.66 2.94 10.58
N GLY A 94 -31.89 2.97 9.49
CA GLY A 94 -32.08 3.88 8.36
C GLY A 94 -31.86 5.35 8.70
N ILE A 95 -31.08 5.64 9.75
CA ILE A 95 -30.80 6.98 10.23
C ILE A 95 -29.47 7.45 9.64
N PRO A 96 -29.41 8.62 8.97
CA PRO A 96 -28.16 9.17 8.47
C PRO A 96 -27.14 9.39 9.61
N PRO A 97 -25.90 8.90 9.47
CA PRO A 97 -24.90 9.07 10.52
C PRO A 97 -24.42 10.52 10.62
N PRO A 98 -23.98 10.98 11.82
CA PRO A 98 -23.30 12.26 11.95
C PRO A 98 -22.08 12.34 11.04
N ARG A 99 -21.94 13.44 10.30
CA ARG A 99 -20.89 13.61 9.28
C ARG A 99 -19.48 13.35 9.82
N ALA A 100 -19.19 13.80 11.04
CA ALA A 100 -17.88 13.62 11.65
C ALA A 100 -17.52 12.13 11.83
N LEU A 101 -18.48 11.30 12.28
CA LEU A 101 -18.26 9.86 12.44
C LEU A 101 -18.15 9.16 11.10
N TYR A 102 -18.99 9.55 10.14
CA TYR A 102 -18.96 8.99 8.79
C TYR A 102 -17.61 9.27 8.10
N THR A 103 -17.14 10.51 8.15
CA THR A 103 -15.84 10.89 7.56
C THR A 103 -14.67 10.17 8.24
N ALA A 104 -14.76 9.92 9.55
CA ALA A 104 -13.75 9.12 10.24
C ALA A 104 -13.69 7.68 9.73
N ALA A 105 -14.85 7.03 9.63
CA ALA A 105 -14.96 5.67 9.13
C ALA A 105 -14.55 5.55 7.65
N GLU A 106 -15.00 6.48 6.81
CA GLU A 106 -14.65 6.56 5.39
C GLU A 106 -13.14 6.67 5.20
N PHE A 107 -12.48 7.57 5.92
CA PHE A 107 -11.03 7.73 5.85
C PHE A 107 -10.31 6.44 6.27
N VAL A 108 -10.64 5.89 7.44
CA VAL A 108 -9.93 4.72 8.00
C VAL A 108 -10.11 3.47 7.15
N LEU A 109 -11.32 3.19 6.67
CA LEU A 109 -11.59 2.00 5.86
C LEU A 109 -10.91 2.07 4.50
N ASN A 110 -10.88 3.24 3.86
CA ASN A 110 -10.20 3.40 2.57
C ASN A 110 -8.68 3.28 2.72
N GLU A 111 -8.08 3.91 3.74
CA GLU A 111 -6.65 3.78 4.03
C GLU A 111 -6.25 2.34 4.37
N ASP A 112 -7.05 1.64 5.18
CA ASP A 112 -6.79 0.24 5.51
C ASP A 112 -6.89 -0.67 4.29
N LEU A 113 -7.86 -0.42 3.40
CA LEU A 113 -7.97 -1.16 2.13
C LEU A 113 -6.77 -0.89 1.24
N HIS A 114 -6.37 0.37 1.08
CA HIS A 114 -5.16 0.73 0.31
C HIS A 114 -3.93 0.00 0.86
N ARG A 115 -3.73 0.00 2.18
CA ARG A 115 -2.62 -0.67 2.84
C ARG A 115 -2.65 -2.18 2.61
N ALA A 116 -3.81 -2.82 2.80
CA ALA A 116 -3.98 -4.26 2.62
C ALA A 116 -3.76 -4.71 1.15
N ILE A 117 -4.06 -3.85 0.19
CA ILE A 117 -3.84 -4.08 -1.25
C ILE A 117 -2.36 -3.86 -1.64
N GLN A 118 -1.73 -2.83 -1.07
CA GLN A 118 -0.38 -2.42 -1.45
C GLN A 118 0.71 -3.27 -0.80
N TYR A 119 0.44 -3.91 0.34
CA TYR A 119 1.38 -4.81 1.00
C TYR A 119 1.93 -5.85 0.00
N ASP A 120 3.21 -6.23 0.15
CA ASP A 120 3.94 -7.06 -0.83
C ASP A 120 3.21 -8.33 -1.23
N ASP A 121 2.34 -8.81 -0.32
CA ASP A 121 1.69 -10.10 -0.40
C ASP A 121 0.17 -10.06 -0.59
N LEU A 122 -0.47 -8.88 -0.72
CA LEU A 122 -1.94 -8.68 -0.79
C LEU A 122 -2.70 -9.46 0.30
N GLU A 123 -3.17 -8.76 1.32
CA GLU A 123 -3.81 -9.40 2.48
C GLU A 123 -5.30 -9.71 2.22
N VAL A 124 -5.58 -10.77 1.45
CA VAL A 124 -6.94 -11.15 1.02
C VAL A 124 -7.94 -11.17 2.18
N ASN A 125 -7.63 -11.89 3.26
CA ASN A 125 -8.53 -12.00 4.41
C ASN A 125 -8.82 -10.65 5.08
N ARG A 126 -7.84 -9.74 5.10
CA ARG A 126 -8.02 -8.39 5.64
C ARG A 126 -8.90 -7.55 4.72
N ILE A 127 -8.68 -7.64 3.41
CA ILE A 127 -9.52 -6.97 2.41
C ILE A 127 -10.97 -7.43 2.55
N GLU A 128 -11.23 -8.74 2.64
CA GLU A 128 -12.60 -9.25 2.83
C GLU A 128 -13.26 -8.70 4.09
N SER A 129 -12.54 -8.70 5.21
CA SER A 129 -13.04 -8.19 6.48
C SER A 129 -13.40 -6.69 6.38
N LEU A 130 -12.55 -5.89 5.72
CA LEU A 130 -12.78 -4.46 5.51
C LEU A 130 -13.94 -4.16 4.57
N LEU A 131 -14.12 -4.96 3.51
CA LEU A 131 -15.27 -4.86 2.62
C LEU A 131 -16.57 -5.17 3.38
N ASP A 132 -16.55 -6.20 4.23
CA ASP A 132 -17.70 -6.57 5.07
C ASP A 132 -17.99 -5.48 6.13
N GLU A 133 -16.97 -4.87 6.75
CA GLU A 133 -17.13 -3.73 7.67
C GLU A 133 -17.77 -2.53 6.95
N ALA A 134 -17.23 -2.11 5.80
CA ALA A 134 -17.78 -1.02 5.00
C ALA A 134 -19.24 -1.31 4.60
N GLN A 135 -19.53 -2.55 4.19
CA GLN A 135 -20.87 -2.99 3.87
C GLN A 135 -21.78 -3.09 5.10
N LEU A 136 -21.29 -3.40 6.30
CA LEU A 136 -22.12 -3.44 7.51
C LEU A 136 -22.45 -2.04 8.03
N GLU A 137 -21.58 -1.07 7.77
CA GLU A 137 -21.68 0.28 8.33
C GLU A 137 -22.18 1.30 7.32
N GLY A 138 -22.25 0.91 6.04
CA GLY A 138 -22.80 1.76 4.98
C GLY A 138 -21.85 2.87 4.60
N ILE A 139 -20.55 2.60 4.69
CA ILE A 139 -19.49 3.53 4.36
C ILE A 139 -19.14 3.38 2.89
N ALA A 140 -19.02 4.52 2.21
CA ALA A 140 -18.61 4.55 0.82
C ALA A 140 -17.12 4.23 0.68
N LEU A 141 -16.79 3.46 -0.34
CA LEU A 141 -15.42 3.16 -0.72
C LEU A 141 -15.02 4.01 -1.92
N GLU A 142 -13.77 4.46 -1.94
CA GLU A 142 -13.18 5.25 -3.03
C GLU A 142 -12.86 4.34 -4.23
N ALA A 143 -13.91 3.97 -4.96
CA ALA A 143 -13.85 2.99 -6.04
C ALA A 143 -12.71 3.23 -7.03
N THR A 144 -12.43 4.48 -7.42
CA THR A 144 -11.40 4.80 -8.41
C THR A 144 -9.97 4.56 -7.90
N SER A 145 -9.66 5.00 -6.68
CA SER A 145 -8.32 4.82 -6.10
C SER A 145 -8.07 3.36 -5.72
N LEU A 146 -9.09 2.70 -5.18
CA LEU A 146 -9.06 1.28 -4.82
C LEU A 146 -8.96 0.38 -6.06
N GLU A 147 -9.73 0.63 -7.12
CA GLU A 147 -9.62 -0.08 -8.41
C GLU A 147 -8.18 -0.03 -8.92
N TYR A 148 -7.60 1.18 -8.97
CA TYR A 148 -6.25 1.36 -9.48
C TYR A 148 -5.23 0.56 -8.66
N SER A 149 -5.34 0.63 -7.33
CA SER A 149 -4.45 -0.08 -6.42
C SER A 149 -4.59 -1.60 -6.59
N PHE A 150 -5.83 -2.10 -6.65
CA PHE A 150 -6.12 -3.52 -6.77
C PHE A 150 -5.66 -4.09 -8.11
N ARG A 151 -5.94 -3.38 -9.20
CA ARG A 151 -5.46 -3.73 -10.55
C ARG A 151 -3.94 -3.81 -10.59
N LYS A 152 -3.24 -2.85 -9.99
CA LYS A 152 -1.76 -2.88 -9.94
C LYS A 152 -1.22 -4.04 -9.12
N ALA A 153 -1.88 -4.40 -8.03
CA ALA A 153 -1.50 -5.56 -7.23
C ALA A 153 -1.71 -6.87 -8.02
N LEU A 154 -2.85 -7.05 -8.69
CA LEU A 154 -3.09 -8.20 -9.58
C LEU A 154 -2.08 -8.27 -10.74
N GLU A 155 -1.81 -7.14 -11.40
CA GLU A 155 -0.80 -7.05 -12.45
C GLU A 155 0.60 -7.49 -11.97
N ARG A 156 0.96 -7.19 -10.71
CA ARG A 156 2.23 -7.57 -10.09
C ARG A 156 2.27 -9.06 -9.77
N LEU A 157 1.22 -9.59 -9.14
CA LEU A 157 1.09 -11.02 -8.83
C LEU A 157 1.14 -11.89 -10.10
N ALA A 158 0.41 -11.50 -11.14
CA ALA A 158 0.40 -12.22 -12.42
C ALA A 158 1.78 -12.23 -13.09
N ARG A 159 2.52 -11.12 -13.07
CA ARG A 159 3.90 -11.08 -13.60
C ARG A 159 4.83 -11.97 -12.79
N ARG A 160 4.78 -11.88 -11.46
CA ARG A 160 5.60 -12.71 -10.57
C ARG A 160 5.33 -14.19 -10.81
N LEU A 161 4.06 -14.59 -10.99
CA LEU A 161 3.71 -15.97 -11.32
C LEU A 161 4.23 -16.38 -12.70
N ALA A 162 4.19 -15.49 -13.70
CA ALA A 162 4.71 -15.77 -15.03
C ALA A 162 6.24 -15.92 -15.05
N ASP A 163 6.95 -15.18 -14.19
CA ASP A 163 8.40 -15.26 -14.03
C ASP A 163 8.82 -16.48 -13.18
N GLU A 164 8.01 -16.85 -12.18
CA GLU A 164 8.26 -17.92 -11.22
C GLU A 164 7.05 -18.88 -11.09
N PRO A 165 6.74 -19.70 -12.11
CA PRO A 165 5.51 -20.51 -12.16
C PRO A 165 5.44 -21.61 -11.09
N ASP A 166 6.60 -22.09 -10.60
CA ASP A 166 6.68 -23.13 -9.57
C ASP A 166 6.44 -22.61 -8.14
N VAL A 167 6.32 -21.29 -7.94
CA VAL A 167 6.08 -20.71 -6.62
C VAL A 167 4.58 -20.76 -6.30
N PHE A 168 4.15 -21.89 -5.74
CA PHE A 168 2.75 -22.15 -5.35
C PHE A 168 2.12 -21.04 -4.51
N LEU A 169 2.88 -20.40 -3.62
CA LEU A 169 2.36 -19.30 -2.80
C LEU A 169 1.85 -18.12 -3.65
N VAL A 170 2.50 -17.82 -4.78
CA VAL A 170 2.07 -16.74 -5.69
C VAL A 170 0.83 -17.16 -6.47
N LEU A 171 0.75 -18.44 -6.83
CA LEU A 171 -0.39 -19.03 -7.53
C LEU A 171 -1.65 -19.00 -6.66
N GLU A 172 -1.58 -19.49 -5.41
CA GLU A 172 -2.67 -19.45 -4.44
C GLU A 172 -3.14 -18.01 -4.18
N LYS A 173 -2.21 -17.07 -4.07
CA LYS A 173 -2.53 -15.65 -3.86
C LYS A 173 -3.24 -15.03 -5.06
N LEU A 174 -2.78 -15.32 -6.28
CA LEU A 174 -3.44 -14.82 -7.48
C LEU A 174 -4.85 -15.42 -7.62
N GLU A 175 -5.04 -16.69 -7.29
CA GLU A 175 -6.37 -17.31 -7.25
C GLU A 175 -7.29 -16.58 -6.26
N GLN A 176 -6.84 -16.39 -5.02
CA GLN A 176 -7.61 -15.69 -4.00
C GLN A 176 -7.92 -14.25 -4.41
N ALA A 177 -6.94 -13.51 -4.92
CA ALA A 177 -7.11 -12.13 -5.36
C ALA A 177 -8.04 -12.00 -6.58
N THR A 178 -8.02 -12.95 -7.51
CA THR A 178 -8.96 -12.96 -8.65
C THR A 178 -10.38 -13.35 -8.22
N ALA A 179 -10.51 -14.21 -7.21
CA ALA A 179 -11.81 -14.54 -6.62
C ALA A 179 -12.46 -13.31 -5.94
N LEU A 180 -11.65 -12.46 -5.31
CA LEU A 180 -12.12 -11.21 -4.68
C LEU A 180 -12.78 -10.24 -5.66
N VAL A 181 -12.40 -10.25 -6.94
CA VAL A 181 -12.93 -9.30 -7.93
C VAL A 181 -14.46 -9.30 -7.95
N ARG A 182 -15.08 -10.48 -7.76
CA ARG A 182 -16.55 -10.64 -7.73
C ARG A 182 -17.22 -10.07 -6.49
N ARG A 183 -16.46 -9.83 -5.41
CA ARG A 183 -16.94 -9.24 -4.14
C ARG A 183 -16.76 -7.73 -4.09
N LEU A 184 -15.95 -7.15 -4.98
CA LEU A 184 -15.69 -5.72 -4.96
C LEU A 184 -16.95 -4.94 -5.32
N PRO A 185 -17.25 -3.83 -4.63
CA PRO A 185 -18.38 -2.96 -4.96
C PRO A 185 -18.09 -2.05 -6.17
N PHE A 186 -17.03 -2.34 -6.93
CA PHE A 186 -16.58 -1.60 -8.09
C PHE A 186 -15.94 -2.53 -9.12
N GLU A 187 -15.99 -2.14 -10.39
CA GLU A 187 -15.41 -2.89 -11.50
C GLU A 187 -13.89 -2.70 -11.56
N VAL A 188 -13.15 -3.77 -11.86
CA VAL A 188 -11.69 -3.74 -12.02
C VAL A 188 -11.34 -4.09 -13.46
N ASP A 189 -10.47 -3.31 -14.10
CA ASP A 189 -9.96 -3.65 -15.43
C ASP A 189 -8.92 -4.78 -15.33
N LEU A 190 -9.33 -5.97 -15.79
CA LEU A 190 -8.53 -7.19 -15.74
C LEU A 190 -7.75 -7.48 -17.03
N TRP A 191 -7.89 -6.66 -18.08
CA TRP A 191 -7.40 -7.00 -19.43
C TRP A 191 -5.91 -7.40 -19.46
N LYS A 192 -5.07 -6.69 -18.69
CA LYS A 192 -3.64 -7.00 -18.64
C LYS A 192 -3.33 -8.30 -17.88
N VAL A 193 -4.10 -8.60 -16.84
CA VAL A 193 -3.98 -9.84 -16.06
C VAL A 193 -4.40 -11.02 -16.92
N GLU A 194 -5.54 -10.90 -17.62
CA GLU A 194 -6.05 -11.89 -18.58
C GLU A 194 -5.00 -12.23 -19.65
N ASN A 195 -4.35 -11.23 -20.24
CA ASN A 195 -3.30 -11.45 -21.25
C ASN A 195 -2.09 -12.21 -20.69
N ILE A 196 -1.64 -11.88 -19.48
CA ILE A 196 -0.52 -12.59 -18.84
C ILE A 196 -0.90 -14.06 -18.59
N CYS A 197 -2.08 -14.31 -18.03
CA CYS A 197 -2.57 -15.67 -17.81
C CYS A 197 -2.75 -16.43 -19.12
N TYR A 198 -3.23 -15.80 -20.19
CA TYR A 198 -3.34 -16.43 -21.50
C TYR A 198 -1.96 -16.82 -22.06
N GLU A 199 -0.95 -15.97 -21.94
CA GLU A 199 0.42 -16.32 -22.33
C GLU A 199 0.99 -17.49 -21.51
N MET A 200 0.72 -17.51 -20.20
CA MET A 200 1.11 -18.60 -19.32
C MET A 200 0.44 -19.92 -19.71
N LEU A 201 -0.85 -19.88 -20.05
CA LEU A 201 -1.60 -21.04 -20.55
C LEU A 201 -0.92 -21.65 -21.78
N GLN A 202 -0.45 -20.82 -22.71
CA GLN A 202 0.24 -21.31 -23.90
C GLN A 202 1.65 -21.86 -23.63
N LYS A 203 2.37 -21.29 -22.65
CA LYS A 203 3.76 -21.64 -22.34
C LYS A 203 3.89 -22.85 -21.42
N PHE A 204 3.16 -22.87 -20.31
CA PHE A 204 3.41 -23.79 -19.20
C PHE A 204 2.34 -24.87 -19.05
N TYR A 205 1.09 -24.61 -19.46
CA TYR A 205 -0.01 -25.52 -19.18
C TYR A 205 0.20 -26.93 -19.77
N ARG A 206 0.73 -27.02 -21.00
CA ARG A 206 1.03 -28.32 -21.62
C ARG A 206 2.11 -29.11 -20.88
N GLU A 207 3.09 -28.42 -20.32
CA GLU A 207 4.16 -29.05 -19.56
C GLU A 207 3.63 -29.59 -18.23
N TYR A 208 2.87 -28.79 -17.48
CA TYR A 208 2.23 -29.23 -16.25
C TYR A 208 1.19 -30.33 -16.50
N GLN A 209 0.46 -30.28 -17.62
CA GLN A 209 -0.47 -31.35 -18.01
C GLN A 209 0.25 -32.68 -18.22
N ALA A 210 1.35 -32.68 -18.97
CA ALA A 210 2.13 -33.91 -19.19
C ALA A 210 2.68 -34.48 -17.88
N ARG A 211 3.21 -33.62 -17.00
CA ARG A 211 3.71 -34.03 -15.67
C ARG A 211 2.59 -34.59 -14.79
N ALA A 212 1.42 -33.96 -14.78
CA ALA A 212 0.26 -34.42 -14.02
C ALA A 212 -0.23 -35.80 -14.51
N GLU A 213 -0.26 -36.04 -15.82
CA GLU A 213 -0.60 -37.35 -16.42
C GLU A 213 0.41 -38.45 -16.04
N GLU A 214 1.67 -38.08 -15.80
CA GLU A 214 2.73 -38.97 -15.28
C GLU A 214 2.66 -39.21 -13.76
N GLY A 215 1.70 -38.58 -13.06
CA GLY A 215 1.46 -38.74 -11.63
C GLY A 215 2.13 -37.70 -10.73
N ASP A 216 2.59 -36.58 -11.28
CA ASP A 216 3.11 -35.45 -10.50
C ASP A 216 1.98 -34.71 -9.77
N GLU A 217 1.94 -34.86 -8.44
CA GLU A 217 0.95 -34.22 -7.57
C GLU A 217 1.09 -32.69 -7.56
N GLU A 218 2.30 -32.15 -7.65
CA GLU A 218 2.53 -30.71 -7.67
C GLU A 218 1.98 -30.12 -8.98
N ALA A 219 2.26 -30.77 -10.11
CA ALA A 219 1.71 -30.35 -11.40
C ALA A 219 0.17 -30.38 -11.42
N SER A 220 -0.43 -31.40 -10.80
CA SER A 220 -1.88 -31.52 -10.66
C SER A 220 -2.48 -30.38 -9.82
N LYS A 221 -1.84 -30.02 -8.71
CA LYS A 221 -2.25 -28.87 -7.87
C LYS A 221 -2.12 -27.56 -8.63
N TRP A 222 -1.00 -27.38 -9.35
CA TRP A 222 -0.75 -26.17 -10.13
C TRP A 222 -1.87 -25.95 -11.16
N MET A 223 -2.22 -27.00 -11.90
CA MET A 223 -3.32 -26.95 -12.87
C MET A 223 -4.64 -26.57 -12.22
N HIS A 224 -4.97 -27.15 -11.06
CA HIS A 224 -6.21 -26.86 -10.35
C HIS A 224 -6.33 -25.36 -9.98
N HIS A 225 -5.30 -24.79 -9.37
CA HIS A 225 -5.30 -23.36 -9.03
C HIS A 225 -5.33 -22.47 -10.28
N PHE A 226 -4.60 -22.84 -11.33
CA PHE A 226 -4.56 -22.08 -12.57
C PHE A 226 -5.92 -22.08 -13.31
N GLU A 227 -6.63 -23.21 -13.30
CA GLU A 227 -7.99 -23.32 -13.83
C GLU A 227 -8.97 -22.43 -13.07
N ASN A 228 -8.86 -22.35 -11.74
CA ASN A 228 -9.67 -21.45 -10.92
C ASN A 228 -9.37 -19.98 -11.24
N ILE A 229 -8.10 -19.60 -11.40
CA ILE A 229 -7.71 -18.25 -11.83
C ILE A 229 -8.34 -17.90 -13.18
N ALA A 230 -8.22 -18.79 -14.16
CA ALA A 230 -8.75 -18.55 -15.49
C ALA A 230 -10.28 -18.45 -15.50
N ALA A 231 -10.96 -19.30 -14.73
CA ALA A 231 -12.41 -19.24 -14.52
C ALA A 231 -12.86 -17.92 -13.86
N ASN A 232 -12.03 -17.34 -12.97
CA ASN A 232 -12.30 -16.04 -12.37
C ASN A 232 -12.11 -14.89 -13.37
N LEU A 233 -11.10 -14.98 -14.24
CA LEU A 233 -10.72 -13.97 -15.22
C LEU A 233 -11.48 -14.04 -16.56
N THR A 234 -12.53 -14.85 -16.68
CA THR A 234 -13.21 -15.14 -17.96
C THR A 234 -12.28 -15.63 -19.09
N VAL A 235 -11.10 -16.15 -18.73
CA VAL A 235 -10.17 -16.78 -19.67
C VAL A 235 -10.60 -18.24 -19.84
N ARG A 236 -10.82 -18.68 -21.07
CA ARG A 236 -11.12 -20.09 -21.36
C ARG A 236 -9.84 -20.91 -21.35
N VAL A 237 -9.75 -21.87 -20.44
CA VAL A 237 -8.76 -22.96 -20.41
C VAL A 237 -9.24 -24.09 -21.32
#